data_AF-A0A316EJQ2-F1
#
_entry.id   AF-A0A316EJQ2-F1
#
_cell.length_a   1.000
_cell.length_b   1.000
_cell.length_c   1.000
_cell.angle_alpha   90.00
_cell.angle_beta   90.00
_cell.angle_gamma   90.00
#
_symmetry.space_group_name_H-M   'P 1'
#
loop_
_entity.id
_entity.type
_entity.pdbx_description
1 polymer ?
#
loop_
_entity_poly.entity_id
_entity_poly.type
_entity_poly.pdbx_seq_one_letter_code
_entity_poly.pdbx_strand_id
1 'polypeptide(L)'
;MFYGNARAHPYKTNMTTFFPTSPASPYTVAVYPIQQEPGVWFPTYLIRRYAAGIERVVANVTMRASTHSTEREAIRAGIKAGAATIQKLRAA
;
A
#
# COMPACT_ATOMS: atom_id res chain seq x y z
N MET A 1 -10.22 2.41 27.69
CA MET A 1 -10.60 0.99 27.76
C MET A 1 -10.63 0.47 26.33
N PHE A 2 -9.60 -0.27 25.88
CA PHE A 2 -9.62 -0.97 24.61
C PHE A 2 -9.19 -2.41 24.88
N TYR A 3 -10.13 -3.31 24.64
CA TYR A 3 -10.01 -4.75 24.85
C TYR A 3 -9.10 -5.39 23.79
N GLY A 4 -8.41 -6.45 24.20
CA GLY A 4 -8.43 -7.70 23.44
C GLY A 4 -7.12 -8.12 22.76
N ASN A 5 -6.41 -9.01 23.46
CA ASN A 5 -5.49 -10.05 22.95
C ASN A 5 -5.48 -10.26 21.42
N ALA A 6 -4.50 -9.66 20.75
CA ALA A 6 -4.13 -10.06 19.40
C ALA A 6 -3.29 -11.34 19.48
N ARG A 7 -3.95 -12.50 19.34
CA ARG A 7 -3.26 -13.72 18.90
C ARG A 7 -2.49 -13.38 17.62
N ALA A 8 -1.18 -13.57 17.68
CA ALA A 8 -0.26 -13.32 16.59
C ALA A 8 -0.76 -14.00 15.30
N HIS A 9 -1.15 -13.19 14.31
CA HIS A 9 -1.34 -13.67 12.95
C HIS A 9 0.07 -13.99 12.40
N PRO A 10 0.28 -15.15 11.75
CA PRO A 10 1.61 -15.57 11.30
C PRO A 10 2.18 -14.73 10.14
N TYR A 11 1.46 -13.73 9.66
CA TYR A 11 1.97 -12.73 8.73
C TYR A 11 2.21 -11.45 9.51
N LYS A 12 3.48 -11.16 9.84
CA LYS A 12 3.88 -9.80 10.23
C LYS A 12 3.63 -8.89 9.03
N THR A 13 2.42 -8.33 8.95
CA THR A 13 2.04 -7.38 7.91
C THR A 13 2.73 -6.05 8.23
N ASN A 14 3.96 -5.88 7.77
CA ASN A 14 4.66 -4.60 7.74
C ASN A 14 4.01 -3.70 6.67
N MET A 15 2.78 -3.27 6.93
CA MET A 15 2.06 -2.31 6.10
C MET A 15 2.80 -0.98 6.13
N THR A 16 3.26 -0.51 4.97
CA THR A 16 3.85 0.82 4.84
C THR A 16 2.83 1.75 4.22
N THR A 17 2.35 2.72 5.00
CA THR A 17 1.46 3.78 4.52
C THR A 17 2.28 5.00 4.14
N PHE A 18 2.08 5.49 2.91
CA PHE A 18 2.73 6.66 2.37
C PHE A 18 1.69 7.73 2.03
N PHE A 19 1.96 8.95 2.47
CA PHE A 19 1.22 10.15 2.09
C PHE A 19 2.00 10.87 1.00
N PRO A 20 1.45 11.03 -0.21
CA PRO A 20 2.16 11.68 -1.32
C PRO A 20 2.34 13.18 -1.04
N THR A 21 3.51 13.53 -0.49
CA THR A 21 4.25 14.83 -0.43
C THR A 21 3.48 16.16 -0.29
N SER A 22 2.16 16.17 -0.10
CA SER A 22 1.38 17.36 0.22
C SER A 22 0.29 16.98 1.22
N PRO A 23 0.22 17.66 2.37
CA PRO A 23 -0.88 17.52 3.34
C PRO A 23 -2.27 17.75 2.71
N ALA A 24 -2.33 18.38 1.54
CA ALA A 24 -3.56 18.65 0.79
C ALA A 24 -3.93 17.54 -0.21
N SER A 25 -3.11 16.50 -0.41
CA SER A 25 -3.48 15.39 -1.27
C SER A 25 -4.63 14.61 -0.64
N PRO A 26 -5.79 14.47 -1.29
CA PRO A 26 -6.89 13.67 -0.76
C PRO A 26 -6.57 12.17 -0.81
N TYR A 27 -5.43 11.77 -1.37
CA TYR A 27 -5.05 10.39 -1.59
C TYR A 27 -4.02 9.87 -0.59
N THR A 28 -4.20 8.65 -0.12
CA THR A 28 -3.23 7.88 0.67
C THR A 28 -2.88 6.58 -0.07
N VAL A 29 -1.66 6.08 0.10
CA VAL A 29 -1.21 4.79 -0.46
C VAL A 29 -0.82 3.88 0.71
N ALA A 30 -1.44 2.72 0.82
CA ALA A 30 -0.98 1.64 1.70
C ALA A 30 -0.32 0.55 0.85
N VAL A 31 0.88 0.12 1.21
CA VAL A 31 1.62 -0.93 0.52
C VAL A 31 1.82 -2.13 1.43
N TYR A 32 1.49 -3.30 0.89
CA TYR A 32 1.60 -4.60 1.52
C TYR A 32 2.60 -5.42 0.71
N PRO A 33 3.84 -5.60 1.19
CA PRO A 33 4.74 -6.55 0.59
C PRO A 33 4.25 -7.97 0.91
N ILE A 34 4.15 -8.81 -0.12
CA ILE A 34 3.74 -10.21 0.02
C ILE A 34 4.92 -11.07 -0.38
N GLN A 35 5.34 -11.95 0.55
CA GLN A 35 6.32 -12.97 0.25
C GLN A 35 5.62 -14.16 -0.41
N GLN A 36 5.91 -14.40 -1.69
CA GLN A 36 5.40 -15.58 -2.40
C GLN A 36 6.14 -16.84 -1.96
N GLU A 37 7.46 -16.74 -1.91
CA GLU A 37 8.42 -17.80 -1.56
C GLU A 37 9.56 -17.17 -0.75
N PRO A 38 10.38 -17.95 -0.02
CA PRO A 38 11.55 -17.43 0.67
C PRO A 38 12.42 -16.57 -0.26
N GLY A 39 12.63 -15.31 0.07
CA GLY A 39 13.35 -14.34 -0.76
C GLY A 39 12.61 -13.74 -1.96
N VAL A 40 11.37 -14.13 -2.27
CA VAL A 40 10.59 -13.59 -3.40
C VAL A 40 9.42 -12.76 -2.91
N TRP A 41 9.48 -11.45 -3.13
CA TRP A 41 8.50 -10.48 -2.66
C TRP A 41 7.81 -9.77 -3.82
N PHE A 42 6.52 -9.51 -3.72
CA PHE A 42 5.82 -8.61 -4.63
C PHE A 42 4.92 -7.64 -3.86
N PRO A 43 4.73 -6.40 -4.34
CA PRO A 43 3.84 -5.46 -3.68
C PRO A 43 2.38 -5.65 -4.08
N THR A 44 1.49 -5.47 -3.10
CA THR A 44 0.13 -5.02 -3.33
C THR A 44 -0.01 -3.62 -2.78
N TYR A 45 -0.60 -2.69 -3.53
CA TYR A 45 -0.87 -1.36 -3.03
C TYR A 45 -2.35 -1.00 -3.13
N LEU A 46 -2.80 -0.20 -2.19
CA LEU A 46 -4.16 0.26 -2.07
C LEU A 46 -4.17 1.79 -1.96
N ILE A 47 -4.96 2.43 -2.81
CA ILE A 47 -5.12 3.89 -2.81
C ILE A 47 -6.48 4.22 -2.24
N ARG A 48 -6.49 5.07 -1.23
CA ARG A 48 -7.72 5.61 -0.66
C ARG A 48 -7.81 7.09 -0.96
N ARG A 49 -9.01 7.57 -1.23
CA ARG A 49 -9.32 8.99 -1.38
C ARG A 49 -10.22 9.40 -0.23
N TYR A 50 -9.82 10.42 0.52
CA TYR A 50 -10.66 11.10 1.49
C TYR A 50 -11.20 12.39 0.88
N ALA A 51 -12.53 12.51 0.78
CA ALA A 51 -13.19 13.71 0.28
C ALA A 51 -14.53 13.90 0.98
N ALA A 52 -14.81 15.13 1.42
CA ALA A 52 -16.07 15.49 2.09
C ALA A 52 -16.44 14.56 3.28
N GLY A 53 -15.45 14.17 4.08
CA GLY A 53 -15.67 13.30 5.25
C GLY A 53 -15.76 11.80 4.92
N ILE A 54 -15.64 11.41 3.65
CA ILE A 54 -15.83 10.03 3.20
C ILE A 54 -14.50 9.48 2.67
N GLU A 55 -14.09 8.33 3.21
CA GLU A 55 -12.98 7.53 2.68
C GLU A 55 -13.49 6.53 1.63
N ARG A 56 -12.86 6.51 0.44
CA ARG A 56 -13.16 5.56 -0.64
C ARG A 56 -11.89 4.90 -1.13
N VAL A 57 -11.93 3.58 -1.33
CA VAL A 57 -10.86 2.87 -2.04
C VAL A 57 -11.02 3.14 -3.53
N VAL A 58 -10.00 3.74 -4.15
CA VAL A 58 -10.01 4.10 -5.58
C VAL A 58 -9.08 3.24 -6.41
N ALA A 59 -8.17 2.48 -5.77
CA ALA A 59 -7.38 1.44 -6.42
C ALA A 59 -6.98 0.37 -5.40
N ASN A 60 -6.95 -0.89 -5.84
CA ASN A 60 -6.34 -2.00 -5.12
C ASN A 60 -5.65 -2.88 -6.16
N VAL A 61 -4.32 -2.88 -6.17
CA VAL A 61 -3.52 -3.47 -7.25
C VAL A 61 -2.47 -4.39 -6.67
N THR A 62 -2.54 -5.65 -7.08
CA THR A 62 -1.54 -6.68 -6.76
C THR A 62 -0.56 -6.82 -7.92
N MET A 63 0.72 -6.58 -7.68
CA MET A 63 1.77 -6.58 -8.70
C MET A 63 2.51 -7.92 -8.76
N ARG A 64 1.79 -9.05 -8.94
CA ARG A 64 2.39 -10.41 -8.90
C ARG A 64 3.56 -10.61 -9.88
N ALA A 65 3.54 -9.94 -11.03
CA ALA A 65 4.61 -10.02 -12.02
C ALA A 65 5.85 -9.15 -11.66
N SER A 66 5.77 -8.31 -10.62
CA SER A 66 6.85 -7.45 -10.15
C SER A 66 7.47 -8.03 -8.87
N THR A 67 8.37 -9.00 -9.05
CA THR A 67 9.04 -9.68 -7.96
C THR A 67 10.35 -9.00 -7.58
N HIS A 68 10.69 -9.03 -6.29
CA HIS A 68 11.86 -8.41 -5.69
C HIS A 68 12.50 -9.35 -4.67
N SER A 69 13.82 -9.24 -4.49
CA SER A 69 14.58 -10.09 -3.58
C SER A 69 14.38 -9.70 -2.10
N THR A 70 13.88 -8.49 -1.84
CA THR A 70 13.68 -7.98 -0.48
C THR A 70 12.33 -7.32 -0.30
N GLU A 71 11.82 -7.38 0.93
CA GLU A 71 10.60 -6.69 1.35
C GLU A 71 10.66 -5.17 1.08
N ARG A 72 11.80 -4.54 1.37
CA ARG A 72 12.01 -3.09 1.17
C ARG A 72 11.95 -2.67 -0.29
N GLU A 73 12.39 -3.52 -1.21
CA GLU A 73 12.29 -3.25 -2.64
C GLU A 73 10.85 -3.36 -3.13
N ALA A 74 10.12 -4.40 -2.69
CA ALA A 74 8.70 -4.52 -2.96
C ALA A 74 7.92 -3.32 -2.43
N ILE A 75 8.17 -2.87 -1.19
CA ILE A 75 7.55 -1.66 -0.63
C ILE A 75 7.84 -0.44 -1.52
N ARG A 76 9.10 -0.18 -1.87
CA ARG A 76 9.49 0.97 -2.71
C ARG A 76 8.83 0.91 -4.09
N ALA A 77 8.75 -0.27 -4.69
CA ALA A 77 8.07 -0.47 -5.97
C ALA A 77 6.56 -0.19 -5.86
N GLY A 78 5.90 -0.68 -4.81
CA GLY A 78 4.48 -0.39 -4.54
C GLY A 78 4.22 1.10 -4.29
N ILE A 79 5.09 1.79 -3.55
CA ILE A 79 4.98 3.24 -3.34
C ILE A 79 5.09 3.99 -4.67
N LYS A 80 6.08 3.64 -5.50
CA LYS A 80 6.29 4.27 -6.81
C LYS A 80 5.10 4.05 -7.74
N ALA A 81 4.59 2.82 -7.81
CA ALA A 81 3.43 2.48 -8.61
C ALA A 81 2.16 3.19 -8.12
N GLY A 82 1.92 3.21 -6.80
CA GLY A 82 0.80 3.93 -6.19
C GLY A 82 0.86 5.43 -6.46
N ALA A 83 2.03 6.05 -6.34
CA ALA A 83 2.23 7.46 -6.65
C ALA A 83 1.93 7.77 -8.13
N ALA A 84 2.39 6.92 -9.06
CA ALA A 84 2.10 7.06 -10.49
C ALA A 84 0.60 6.90 -10.79
N THR A 85 -0.09 5.98 -10.11
CA THR A 85 -1.55 5.83 -10.24
C THR A 85 -2.28 7.05 -9.69
N ILE A 86 -1.83 7.65 -8.58
CA ILE A 86 -2.38 8.92 -8.08
C ILE A 86 -2.22 10.05 -9.10
N GLN A 87 -1.06 10.15 -9.77
CA GLN A 87 -0.87 11.14 -10.83
C GLN A 87 -1.90 10.98 -11.96
N LYS A 88 -2.19 9.74 -12.37
CA LYS A 88 -3.23 9.45 -13.36
C LYS A 88 -4.63 9.82 -12.86
N LEU A 89 -4.96 9.50 -11.61
CA LEU A 89 -6.25 9.84 -10.99
C LEU A 89 -6.46 11.35 -10.80
N ARG A 90 -5.39 12.15 -10.82
CA ARG A 90 -5.49 13.62 -10.80
C ARG A 90 -5.66 14.23 -12.19
N ALA A 91 -5.27 13.50 -13.23
CA ALA A 91 -5.35 13.94 -14.62
C ALA A 91 -6.65 13.49 -15.32
N ALA A 92 -7.46 12.66 -14.64
CA ALA A 92 -8.77 12.19 -15.09
C ALA A 92 -9.88 13.02 -14.44
#